data_AF-A0A3A9IFU5-F1
#
_entry.id   AF-A0A3A9IFU5-F1
#
_cell.length_a   1.000
_cell.length_b   1.000
_cell.length_c   1.000
_cell.angle_alpha   90.00
_cell.angle_beta   90.00
_cell.angle_gamma   90.00
#
_symmetry.space_group_name_H-M   'P 1'
#
loop_
_entity.id
_entity.type
_entity.pdbx_description
1 polymer ?
#
loop_
_entity_poly.entity_id
_entity_poly.type
_entity_poly.pdbx_seq_one_letter_code
_entity_poly.pdbx_strand_id
1 'polypeptide(L)'
;MGKEILNIHCPQCGAPANFDIVHQVYECGYCGGTVKVEAALEEKKDYRNAQQKKMKKSAEAFSLESASCSGCGATIVFEENEALSKCAFCGRSLVRKEYLYDAGLPESVIPFRLTKAEAQQRLEEWCDRNSRKKEAKHLRSMIPELKGFYLPYEMVRGPVHCRVSCKRTAEVYGFEGFVNDEFVNGSKQLDNLLLDAMEPFDLDGLEAFDFAYVAGQRVKITDISEAEAERRMTEEVSENYRPQLEKMWGTKAIKINTEAKSAVRLPVLLPVYYVSGGDIHAAVNGQTGKVSVRAEKKTYYVTLPWWLKAMVTLLLAVGATFSAMALSGMDLWESLGIAGMLGIFYLIVYLCMLGDFANNSGEIGSYRKIFTSGERTFRRDGGKLVLREEILERKVARPVFLRKLDGKVQPVVYLFRSPKRMMGIALLSFAVIFLPVIVALFLNGFDFARLSLGGSAVWFCIMVPVVPIYFVVFGMARLYDAPWIYTLTEDGGKKRYRKKIEITWKKVVDGLAVVLVLLIKPPLCLAVWFGIASFCTMCYLTAFGF
;
A
#
# COMPACT_ATOMS: atom_id res chain seq x y z
N MET A 1 19.10 7.34 -26.24
CA MET A 1 17.91 7.60 -27.06
C MET A 1 16.59 7.19 -26.39
N GLY A 2 16.44 6.03 -25.72
CA GLY A 2 15.13 5.62 -25.16
C GLY A 2 14.50 6.53 -24.11
N LYS A 3 15.28 6.98 -23.12
CA LYS A 3 14.83 7.93 -22.08
C LYS A 3 14.36 9.27 -22.64
N GLU A 4 14.85 9.69 -23.81
CA GLU A 4 14.53 11.01 -24.40
C GLU A 4 13.06 11.09 -24.86
N ILE A 5 12.46 9.96 -25.22
CA ILE A 5 11.05 9.89 -25.66
C ILE A 5 10.10 10.36 -24.54
N LEU A 6 10.48 10.15 -23.28
CA LEU A 6 9.65 10.44 -22.10
C LEU A 6 10.04 11.72 -21.38
N ASN A 7 11.28 12.17 -21.57
CA ASN A 7 11.74 13.39 -20.94
C ASN A 7 10.94 14.59 -21.43
N ILE A 8 10.65 15.49 -20.50
CA ILE A 8 10.11 16.80 -20.79
C ILE A 8 11.31 17.73 -20.86
N HIS A 9 11.48 18.41 -21.98
CA HIS A 9 12.65 19.23 -22.24
C HIS A 9 12.38 20.65 -21.79
N CYS A 10 13.39 21.27 -21.19
CA CYS A 10 13.30 22.67 -20.83
C CYS A 10 13.31 23.53 -22.12
N PRO A 11 12.32 24.41 -22.35
CA PRO A 11 12.27 25.25 -23.55
C PRO A 11 13.42 26.26 -23.60
N GLN A 12 14.08 26.55 -22.47
CA GLN A 12 15.13 27.55 -22.38
C GLN A 12 16.53 26.99 -22.66
N CYS A 13 16.80 25.73 -22.30
CA CYS A 13 18.14 25.13 -22.43
C CYS A 13 18.17 23.73 -23.05
N GLY A 14 17.01 23.10 -23.30
CA GLY A 14 16.91 21.75 -23.87
C GLY A 14 17.23 20.60 -22.91
N ALA A 15 17.71 20.87 -21.69
CA ALA A 15 17.99 19.83 -20.70
C ALA A 15 16.69 19.19 -20.16
N PRO A 16 16.71 17.91 -19.73
CA PRO A 16 15.54 17.26 -19.15
C PRO A 16 15.11 17.93 -17.85
N ALA A 17 13.80 18.16 -17.72
CA ALA A 17 13.16 18.72 -16.53
C ALA A 17 12.57 17.60 -15.66
N ASN A 18 12.73 17.72 -14.34
CA ASN A 18 12.21 16.79 -13.35
C ASN A 18 10.91 17.33 -12.77
N PHE A 19 9.98 16.45 -12.43
CA PHE A 19 8.72 16.90 -11.84
C PHE A 19 8.89 17.29 -10.37
N ASP A 20 8.54 18.52 -10.04
CA ASP A 20 8.38 18.98 -8.67
C ASP A 20 6.93 18.75 -8.22
N ILE A 21 6.76 17.77 -7.33
CA ILE A 21 5.45 17.39 -6.76
C ILE A 21 4.86 18.50 -5.88
N VAL A 22 5.68 19.35 -5.26
CA VAL A 22 5.21 20.43 -4.38
C VAL A 22 4.60 21.56 -5.22
N HIS A 23 5.31 21.98 -6.26
CA HIS A 23 4.90 23.10 -7.10
C HIS A 23 4.04 22.69 -8.31
N GLN A 24 3.92 21.37 -8.57
CA GLN A 24 3.17 20.80 -9.68
C GLN A 24 3.66 21.32 -11.05
N VAL A 25 4.98 21.45 -11.19
CA VAL A 25 5.65 21.90 -12.42
C VAL A 25 6.86 21.01 -12.70
N TYR A 26 7.30 20.95 -13.95
CA TYR A 26 8.58 20.37 -14.30
C TYR A 26 9.67 21.44 -14.17
N GLU A 27 10.64 21.22 -13.29
CA GLU A 27 11.75 22.12 -13.04
C GLU A 27 13.03 21.59 -13.67
N CYS A 28 13.74 22.44 -14.40
CA CYS A 28 15.02 22.11 -15.00
C CYS A 28 16.14 22.24 -13.96
N GLY A 29 16.79 21.13 -13.61
CA GLY A 29 17.94 21.13 -12.69
C GLY A 29 19.20 21.81 -13.23
N TYR A 30 19.24 22.17 -14.52
CA TYR A 30 20.37 22.85 -15.14
C TYR A 30 20.23 24.38 -15.14
N CYS A 31 19.12 24.92 -15.66
CA CYS A 31 18.92 26.37 -15.78
C CYS A 31 17.85 26.96 -14.86
N GLY A 32 17.12 26.14 -14.08
CA GLY A 32 16.01 26.57 -13.22
C GLY A 32 14.72 26.92 -13.96
N GLY A 33 14.67 26.76 -15.30
CA GLY A 33 13.46 27.00 -16.08
C GLY A 33 12.34 26.02 -15.72
N THR A 34 11.10 26.49 -15.72
CA THR A 34 9.91 25.68 -15.35
C THR A 34 8.99 25.43 -16.54
N VAL A 35 8.42 24.23 -16.64
CA VAL A 35 7.42 23.84 -17.64
C VAL A 35 6.14 23.40 -16.92
N LYS A 36 4.99 23.96 -17.32
CA LYS A 36 3.69 23.55 -16.79
C LYS A 36 3.28 22.18 -17.31
N VAL A 37 2.48 21.45 -16.51
CA VAL A 37 2.02 20.10 -16.87
C VAL A 37 1.26 20.10 -18.19
N GLU A 38 0.38 21.07 -18.42
CA GLU A 38 -0.43 21.14 -19.64
C GLU A 38 0.43 21.33 -20.89
N ALA A 39 1.47 22.16 -20.80
CA ALA A 39 2.40 22.39 -21.91
C ALA A 39 3.21 21.12 -22.22
N ALA A 40 3.65 20.40 -21.18
CA ALA A 40 4.32 19.12 -21.34
C ALA A 40 3.42 18.04 -21.97
N LEU A 41 2.14 18.01 -21.60
CA LEU A 41 1.16 17.11 -22.22
C LEU A 41 0.97 17.42 -23.71
N GLU A 42 0.94 18.70 -24.08
CA GLU A 42 0.77 19.12 -25.47
C GLU A 42 1.99 18.74 -26.34
N GLU A 43 3.22 18.97 -25.85
CA GLU A 43 4.46 18.52 -26.52
C GLU A 43 4.42 17.01 -26.82
N LYS A 44 3.90 16.20 -25.89
CA LYS A 44 3.76 14.75 -26.10
C LYS A 44 2.70 14.42 -27.15
N LYS A 45 1.58 15.14 -27.24
CA LYS A 45 0.59 14.91 -28.31
C LYS A 45 1.20 15.11 -29.69
N ASP A 46 2.02 16.14 -29.88
CA ASP A 46 2.68 16.41 -31.15
C ASP A 46 3.66 15.30 -31.54
N TYR A 47 4.45 14.83 -30.57
CA TYR A 47 5.32 13.67 -30.77
C TYR A 47 4.52 12.43 -31.19
N ARG A 48 3.39 12.14 -30.53
CA ARG A 48 2.52 11.00 -30.85
C ARG A 48 1.97 11.09 -32.27
N ASN A 49 1.47 12.26 -32.67
CA ASN A 49 0.97 12.51 -34.01
C ASN A 49 2.05 12.28 -35.08
N ALA A 50 3.29 12.70 -34.80
CA ALA A 50 4.43 12.47 -35.70
C ALA A 50 4.81 10.99 -35.79
N GLN A 51 4.86 10.27 -34.66
CA GLN A 51 5.16 8.83 -34.64
C GLN A 51 4.10 8.02 -35.38
N GLN A 52 2.81 8.30 -35.17
CA GLN A 52 1.73 7.61 -35.88
C GLN A 52 1.86 7.74 -37.41
N LYS A 53 2.23 8.92 -37.91
CA LYS A 53 2.48 9.12 -39.35
C LYS A 53 3.65 8.27 -39.86
N LYS A 54 4.74 8.21 -39.09
CA LYS A 54 5.92 7.38 -39.43
C LYS A 54 5.56 5.88 -39.42
N MET A 55 4.80 5.44 -38.42
CA MET A 55 4.38 4.05 -38.28
C MET A 55 3.44 3.60 -39.39
N LYS A 56 2.46 4.43 -39.79
CA LYS A 56 1.57 4.13 -40.92
C LYS A 56 2.35 3.89 -42.23
N LYS A 57 3.45 4.60 -42.44
CA LYS A 57 4.33 4.39 -43.59
C LYS A 57 5.17 3.11 -43.46
N SER A 58 5.66 2.77 -42.27
CA SER A 58 6.43 1.54 -42.01
C SER A 58 5.55 0.29 -42.16
N ALA A 59 4.28 0.36 -41.76
CA ALA A 59 3.26 -0.66 -41.95
C ALA A 59 3.13 -1.15 -43.41
N GLU A 60 3.18 -0.24 -44.39
CA GLU A 60 3.05 -0.60 -45.82
C GLU A 60 4.14 -1.57 -46.31
N ALA A 61 5.27 -1.67 -45.61
CA ALA A 61 6.38 -2.56 -45.97
C ALA A 61 6.21 -4.01 -45.48
N PHE A 62 5.19 -4.31 -44.65
CA PHE A 62 4.99 -5.62 -44.04
C PHE A 62 3.60 -6.19 -44.33
N SER A 63 3.53 -7.45 -44.76
CA SER A 63 2.28 -8.21 -44.91
C SER A 63 1.98 -8.94 -43.60
N LEU A 64 1.02 -8.42 -42.82
CA LEU A 64 0.67 -8.96 -41.50
C LEU A 64 -0.68 -9.68 -41.54
N GLU A 65 -0.73 -10.85 -40.92
CA GLU A 65 -1.97 -11.54 -40.61
C GLU A 65 -2.36 -11.33 -39.15
N SER A 66 -3.66 -11.34 -38.89
CA SER A 66 -4.20 -11.40 -37.54
C SER A 66 -4.94 -12.71 -37.34
N ALA A 67 -4.83 -13.27 -36.14
CA ALA A 67 -5.61 -14.41 -35.72
C ALA A 67 -6.40 -14.08 -34.46
N SER A 68 -7.71 -14.29 -34.55
CA SER A 68 -8.63 -14.13 -33.43
C SER A 68 -9.05 -15.48 -32.88
N CYS A 69 -8.96 -15.63 -31.56
CA CYS A 69 -9.37 -16.84 -30.88
C CYS A 69 -10.88 -16.81 -30.61
N SER A 70 -11.63 -17.76 -31.17
CA SER A 70 -13.07 -17.94 -30.91
C SER A 70 -13.39 -18.27 -29.45
N GLY A 71 -12.37 -18.65 -28.67
CA GLY A 71 -12.54 -19.10 -27.31
C GLY A 71 -12.37 -18.03 -26.24
N CYS A 72 -11.24 -17.34 -26.27
CA CYS A 72 -10.89 -16.33 -25.25
C CYS A 72 -10.90 -14.89 -25.79
N GLY A 73 -11.21 -14.70 -27.08
CA GLY A 73 -11.24 -13.39 -27.72
C GLY A 73 -9.86 -12.78 -28.00
N ALA A 74 -8.76 -13.48 -27.71
CA ALA A 74 -7.42 -12.96 -27.96
C ALA A 74 -7.17 -12.76 -29.47
N THR A 75 -6.70 -11.57 -29.84
CA THR A 75 -6.21 -11.25 -31.18
C THR A 75 -4.68 -11.15 -31.17
N ILE A 76 -4.04 -11.92 -32.04
CA ILE A 76 -2.58 -11.97 -32.20
C ILE A 76 -2.24 -11.56 -33.64
N VAL A 77 -1.25 -10.70 -33.80
CA VAL A 77 -0.70 -10.28 -35.10
C VAL A 77 0.67 -10.94 -35.30
N PHE A 78 0.92 -11.42 -36.51
CA PHE A 78 2.11 -12.16 -36.91
C PHE A 78 2.30 -12.10 -38.44
N GLU A 79 3.43 -12.58 -38.94
CA GLU A 79 3.70 -12.64 -40.39
C GLU A 79 2.96 -13.81 -41.06
N GLU A 80 2.51 -13.62 -42.31
CA GLU A 80 1.70 -14.56 -43.09
C GLU A 80 2.20 -16.02 -43.08
N ASN A 81 3.53 -16.21 -43.09
CA ASN A 81 4.16 -17.53 -43.15
C ASN A 81 4.18 -18.30 -41.83
N GLU A 82 3.71 -17.72 -40.71
CA GLU A 82 3.73 -18.41 -39.42
C GLU A 82 2.55 -19.39 -39.27
N ALA A 83 2.85 -20.67 -39.05
CA ALA A 83 1.85 -21.72 -38.86
C ALA A 83 1.22 -21.70 -37.43
N LEU A 84 0.37 -20.73 -37.14
CA LEU A 84 -0.43 -20.68 -35.92
C LEU A 84 -1.79 -21.36 -36.10
N SER A 85 -1.99 -22.52 -35.47
CA SER A 85 -3.26 -23.26 -35.47
C SER A 85 -4.01 -23.21 -34.13
N LYS A 86 -3.28 -23.05 -33.00
CA LYS A 86 -3.83 -23.04 -31.64
C LYS A 86 -3.44 -21.78 -30.88
N CYS A 87 -4.39 -21.27 -30.09
CA CYS A 87 -4.22 -20.13 -29.20
C CYS A 87 -3.28 -20.48 -28.04
N ALA A 88 -2.24 -19.66 -27.82
CA ALA A 88 -1.28 -19.86 -26.74
C ALA A 88 -1.83 -19.55 -25.33
N PHE A 89 -2.97 -18.88 -25.25
CA PHE A 89 -3.58 -18.50 -23.97
C PHE A 89 -4.60 -19.53 -23.47
N CYS A 90 -5.43 -20.08 -24.35
CA CYS A 90 -6.52 -21.00 -23.97
C CYS A 90 -6.54 -22.32 -24.74
N GLY A 91 -5.62 -22.55 -25.69
CA GLY A 91 -5.49 -23.82 -26.42
C GLY A 91 -6.50 -24.07 -27.55
N ARG A 92 -7.51 -23.22 -27.75
CA ARG A 92 -8.51 -23.35 -28.82
C ARG A 92 -7.98 -22.88 -30.19
N SER A 93 -8.65 -23.31 -31.26
CA SER A 93 -8.27 -22.95 -32.63
C SER A 93 -8.36 -21.45 -32.91
N LEU A 94 -7.49 -20.98 -33.79
CA LEU A 94 -7.39 -19.59 -34.22
C LEU A 94 -8.07 -19.40 -35.59
N VAL A 95 -8.75 -18.27 -35.76
CA VAL A 95 -9.34 -17.86 -37.05
C VAL A 95 -8.52 -16.72 -37.62
N ARG A 96 -7.93 -16.92 -38.80
CA ARG A 96 -7.08 -15.94 -39.47
C ARG A 96 -7.91 -14.93 -40.27
N LYS A 97 -7.42 -13.71 -40.32
CA LYS A 97 -7.91 -12.60 -41.13
C LYS A 97 -6.72 -11.72 -41.51
N GLU A 98 -6.82 -11.05 -42.64
CA GLU A 98 -5.90 -9.96 -42.99
C GLU A 98 -5.92 -8.91 -41.86
N TYR A 99 -4.75 -8.47 -41.40
CA TYR A 99 -4.69 -7.43 -40.39
C TYR A 99 -4.83 -6.06 -41.03
N LEU A 100 -5.99 -5.44 -40.86
CA LEU A 100 -6.18 -4.04 -41.22
C LEU A 100 -5.65 -3.17 -40.09
N TYR A 101 -4.65 -2.35 -40.41
CA TYR A 101 -3.99 -1.43 -39.49
C TYR A 101 -5.01 -0.59 -38.69
N ASP A 102 -5.00 -0.74 -37.36
CA ASP A 102 -5.93 -0.07 -36.45
C ASP A 102 -5.26 1.08 -35.66
N ALA A 103 -6.07 1.94 -35.05
CA ALA A 103 -5.66 3.12 -34.28
C ALA A 103 -4.95 2.79 -32.93
N GLY A 104 -4.89 1.51 -32.52
CA GLY A 104 -4.30 1.04 -31.26
C GLY A 104 -2.84 0.59 -31.35
N LEU A 105 -2.08 1.06 -32.35
CA LEU A 105 -0.68 0.66 -32.51
C LEU A 105 0.20 1.17 -31.34
N PRO A 106 1.18 0.37 -30.92
CA PRO A 106 2.14 0.78 -29.90
C PRO A 106 3.02 1.91 -30.39
N GLU A 107 3.33 2.87 -29.53
CA GLU A 107 4.20 4.00 -29.86
C GLU A 107 5.66 3.73 -29.49
N SER A 108 5.86 2.79 -28.58
CA SER A 108 7.18 2.37 -28.12
C SER A 108 7.25 0.86 -27.95
N VAL A 109 8.47 0.34 -27.94
CA VAL A 109 8.75 -1.07 -27.72
C VAL A 109 9.99 -1.22 -26.87
N ILE A 110 9.99 -2.20 -25.99
CA ILE A 110 11.23 -2.72 -25.38
C ILE A 110 11.63 -3.96 -26.16
N PRO A 111 12.75 -3.96 -26.91
CA PRO A 111 13.12 -5.12 -27.73
C PRO A 111 13.49 -6.35 -26.88
N PHE A 112 13.30 -7.54 -27.45
CA PHE A 112 13.87 -8.77 -26.87
C PHE A 112 15.38 -8.64 -26.74
N ARG A 113 15.90 -8.92 -25.54
CA ARG A 113 17.35 -9.02 -25.27
C ARG A 113 17.76 -10.44 -24.94
N LEU A 114 16.84 -11.31 -24.54
CA LEU A 114 17.07 -12.74 -24.39
C LEU A 114 16.58 -13.48 -25.64
N THR A 115 17.30 -14.54 -25.99
CA THR A 115 16.85 -15.54 -26.96
C THR A 115 15.88 -16.53 -26.28
N LYS A 116 15.12 -17.27 -27.09
CA LYS A 116 14.23 -18.33 -26.58
C LYS A 116 15.01 -19.36 -25.76
N ALA A 117 16.19 -19.78 -26.21
CA ALA A 117 17.02 -20.76 -25.52
C ALA A 117 17.49 -20.26 -24.14
N GLU A 118 17.92 -19.00 -24.05
CA GLU A 118 18.31 -18.40 -22.77
C GLU A 118 17.09 -18.26 -21.82
N ALA A 119 15.92 -17.91 -22.34
CA ALA A 119 14.70 -17.85 -21.54
C ALA A 119 14.27 -19.25 -21.03
N GLN A 120 14.42 -20.29 -21.84
CA GLN A 120 14.20 -21.68 -21.45
C GLN A 120 15.18 -22.09 -20.33
N GLN A 121 16.47 -21.77 -20.48
CA GLN A 121 17.47 -22.04 -19.46
C GLN A 121 17.14 -21.35 -18.13
N ARG A 122 16.68 -20.10 -18.14
CA ARG A 122 16.25 -19.40 -16.92
C ARG A 122 15.08 -20.10 -16.23
N LEU A 123 14.14 -20.61 -17.02
CA LEU A 123 13.01 -21.37 -16.51
C LEU A 123 13.44 -22.74 -15.95
N GLU A 124 14.40 -23.40 -16.59
CA GLU A 124 15.02 -24.65 -16.10
C GLU A 124 15.73 -24.44 -14.76
N GLU A 125 16.53 -23.39 -14.63
CA GLU A 125 17.22 -23.04 -13.38
C GLU A 125 16.21 -22.77 -12.24
N TRP A 126 15.08 -22.12 -12.56
CA TRP A 126 14.01 -21.95 -11.59
C TRP A 126 13.44 -23.31 -11.17
N CYS A 127 13.17 -24.21 -12.12
CA CYS A 127 12.69 -25.57 -11.83
C CYS A 127 13.68 -26.36 -10.97
N ASP A 128 14.98 -26.25 -11.21
CA ASP A 128 16.02 -26.95 -10.43
C ASP A 128 16.06 -26.48 -8.97
N ARG A 129 16.08 -25.16 -8.76
CA ARG A 129 16.02 -24.56 -7.42
C ARG A 129 14.73 -24.89 -6.67
N ASN A 130 13.65 -25.15 -7.42
CA ASN A 130 12.32 -25.43 -6.88
C ASN A 130 11.89 -26.90 -7.09
N SER A 131 12.84 -27.83 -7.27
CA SER A 131 12.60 -29.24 -7.63
C SER A 131 11.64 -30.02 -6.71
N ARG A 132 11.48 -29.57 -5.46
CA ARG A 132 10.53 -30.14 -4.49
C ARG A 132 9.07 -29.73 -4.75
N LYS A 133 8.82 -28.70 -5.56
CA LYS A 133 7.48 -28.19 -5.89
C LYS A 133 6.88 -28.98 -7.05
N LYS A 134 5.55 -29.16 -7.04
CA LYS A 134 4.84 -29.87 -8.13
C LYS A 134 4.87 -29.05 -9.42
N GLU A 135 4.76 -27.73 -9.27
CA GLU A 135 4.82 -26.75 -10.34
C GLU A 135 6.11 -26.91 -11.16
N ALA A 136 7.26 -27.09 -10.50
CA ALA A 136 8.54 -27.28 -11.19
C ALA A 136 8.57 -28.55 -12.06
N LYS A 137 7.95 -29.65 -11.59
CA LYS A 137 7.91 -30.91 -12.34
C LYS A 137 7.05 -30.79 -13.60
N HIS A 138 5.84 -30.24 -13.46
CA HIS A 138 4.93 -30.03 -14.60
C HIS A 138 5.46 -28.97 -15.57
N LEU A 139 6.06 -27.89 -15.05
CA LEU A 139 6.62 -26.83 -15.87
C LEU A 139 7.78 -27.34 -16.73
N ARG A 140 8.60 -28.27 -16.22
CA ARG A 140 9.77 -28.80 -16.93
C ARG A 140 9.41 -29.45 -18.27
N SER A 141 8.30 -30.19 -18.36
CA SER A 141 7.84 -30.76 -19.63
C SER A 141 7.31 -29.72 -20.61
N MET A 142 6.93 -28.53 -20.13
CA MET A 142 6.35 -27.46 -20.96
C MET A 142 7.38 -26.41 -21.42
N ILE A 143 8.61 -26.44 -20.89
CA ILE A 143 9.68 -25.49 -21.28
C ILE A 143 9.91 -25.45 -22.81
N PRO A 144 9.89 -26.56 -23.56
CA PRO A 144 10.00 -26.52 -25.03
C PRO A 144 8.90 -25.69 -25.72
N GLU A 145 7.72 -25.64 -25.12
CA GLU A 145 6.54 -24.93 -25.62
C GLU A 145 6.56 -23.43 -25.34
N LEU A 146 7.57 -22.92 -24.63
CA LEU A 146 7.75 -21.50 -24.34
C LEU A 146 7.73 -20.68 -25.63
N LYS A 147 6.86 -19.67 -25.69
CA LYS A 147 6.65 -18.81 -26.87
C LYS A 147 6.93 -17.35 -26.50
N GLY A 148 7.65 -16.66 -27.36
CA GLY A 148 7.85 -15.21 -27.26
C GLY A 148 6.62 -14.47 -27.77
N PHE A 149 6.21 -13.45 -27.02
CA PHE A 149 5.17 -12.50 -27.36
C PHE A 149 5.65 -11.08 -27.04
N TYR A 150 5.27 -10.13 -27.89
CA TYR A 150 5.12 -8.76 -27.46
C TYR A 150 3.73 -8.58 -26.87
N LEU A 151 3.68 -8.21 -25.58
CA LEU A 151 2.44 -7.96 -24.87
C LEU A 151 2.10 -6.47 -24.88
N PRO A 152 0.80 -6.12 -25.00
CA PRO A 152 0.35 -4.75 -25.00
C PRO A 152 0.32 -4.25 -23.56
N TYR A 153 1.03 -3.16 -23.32
CA TYR A 153 1.02 -2.44 -22.05
C TYR A 153 0.76 -0.96 -22.29
N GLU A 154 0.24 -0.29 -21.29
CA GLU A 154 0.27 1.17 -21.21
C GLU A 154 1.32 1.56 -20.19
N MET A 155 2.35 2.28 -20.62
CA MET A 155 3.29 2.90 -19.71
C MET A 155 2.72 4.24 -19.25
N VAL A 156 2.65 4.42 -17.93
CA VAL A 156 2.06 5.60 -17.30
C VAL A 156 3.14 6.41 -16.60
N ARG A 157 3.17 7.71 -16.89
CA ARG A 157 4.08 8.68 -16.29
C ARG A 157 3.37 10.00 -16.01
N GLY A 158 3.45 10.51 -14.79
CA GLY A 158 2.94 11.84 -14.48
C GLY A 158 2.42 12.02 -13.06
N PRO A 159 1.91 13.23 -12.75
CA PRO A 159 1.33 13.52 -11.45
C PRO A 159 0.07 12.71 -11.19
N VAL A 160 -0.09 12.29 -9.94
CA VAL A 160 -1.29 11.60 -9.45
C VAL A 160 -1.73 12.21 -8.14
N HIS A 161 -3.05 12.35 -8.00
CA HIS A 161 -3.66 12.78 -6.75
C HIS A 161 -4.22 11.56 -6.03
N CYS A 162 -3.81 11.35 -4.79
CA CYS A 162 -4.18 10.17 -4.03
C CYS A 162 -4.87 10.56 -2.72
N ARG A 163 -5.84 9.76 -2.31
CA ARG A 163 -6.56 9.91 -1.04
C ARG A 163 -6.35 8.66 -0.21
N VAL A 164 -5.83 8.82 1.00
CA VAL A 164 -5.67 7.73 1.96
C VAL A 164 -6.58 7.96 3.18
N SER A 165 -7.29 6.90 3.56
CA SER A 165 -8.08 6.88 4.79
C SER A 165 -7.73 5.66 5.63
N CYS A 166 -7.80 5.79 6.95
CA CYS A 166 -7.72 4.65 7.84
C CYS A 166 -9.15 4.21 8.17
N LYS A 167 -9.43 2.90 8.19
CA LYS A 167 -10.77 2.38 8.58
C LYS A 167 -11.25 2.88 9.96
N ARG A 168 -10.33 3.38 10.79
CA ARG A 168 -10.57 3.85 12.16
C ARG A 168 -10.88 5.34 12.26
N THR A 169 -10.87 6.10 11.16
CA THR A 169 -11.06 7.55 11.19
C THR A 169 -11.96 8.04 10.08
N ALA A 170 -12.70 9.10 10.35
CA ALA A 170 -13.46 9.81 9.34
C ALA A 170 -12.57 10.70 8.44
N GLU A 171 -11.41 11.14 8.94
CA GLU A 171 -10.49 11.98 8.18
C GLU A 171 -9.90 11.24 6.98
N VAL A 172 -9.94 11.90 5.82
CA VAL A 172 -9.31 11.48 4.57
C VAL A 172 -8.16 12.42 4.27
N TYR A 173 -6.97 11.86 4.06
CA TYR A 173 -5.76 12.62 3.79
C TYR A 173 -5.43 12.57 2.30
N GLY A 174 -5.48 13.72 1.64
CA GLY A 174 -5.01 13.88 0.26
C GLY A 174 -3.49 14.04 0.21
N PHE A 175 -2.85 13.42 -0.77
CA PHE A 175 -1.44 13.64 -1.10
C PHE A 175 -1.23 13.68 -2.61
N GLU A 176 -0.24 14.46 -3.00
CA GLU A 176 0.27 14.48 -4.36
C GLU A 176 1.39 13.44 -4.50
N GLY A 177 1.37 12.72 -5.61
CA GLY A 177 2.38 11.74 -5.97
C GLY A 177 2.82 11.92 -7.42
N PHE A 178 3.79 11.11 -7.82
CA PHE A 178 4.24 11.01 -9.20
C PHE A 178 4.44 9.55 -9.56
N VAL A 179 3.86 9.13 -10.68
CA VAL A 179 4.11 7.84 -11.28
C VAL A 179 5.26 8.03 -12.25
N ASN A 180 6.36 7.31 -12.05
CA ASN A 180 7.51 7.43 -12.94
C ASN A 180 7.24 6.70 -14.23
N ASP A 181 7.16 5.38 -14.20
CA ASP A 181 7.11 4.55 -15.41
C ASP A 181 6.40 3.21 -15.07
N GLU A 182 5.12 3.27 -14.68
CA GLU A 182 4.35 2.06 -14.34
C GLU A 182 3.82 1.39 -15.61
N PHE A 183 3.85 0.06 -15.66
CA PHE A 183 3.36 -0.70 -16.80
C PHE A 183 2.03 -1.37 -16.49
N VAL A 184 0.96 -0.88 -17.12
CA VAL A 184 -0.38 -1.42 -16.96
C VAL A 184 -0.68 -2.43 -18.07
N ASN A 185 -1.01 -3.67 -17.71
CA ASN A 185 -1.26 -4.71 -18.70
C ASN A 185 -2.55 -4.48 -19.50
N GLY A 186 -2.44 -4.54 -20.84
CA GLY A 186 -3.54 -4.35 -21.80
C GLY A 186 -4.31 -5.61 -22.22
N SER A 187 -4.11 -6.75 -21.53
CA SER A 187 -4.68 -8.05 -21.91
C SER A 187 -5.61 -8.63 -20.84
N LYS A 188 -6.72 -9.23 -21.30
CA LYS A 188 -7.67 -9.96 -20.44
C LYS A 188 -7.26 -11.40 -20.13
N GLN A 189 -6.46 -12.04 -20.99
CA GLN A 189 -6.17 -13.48 -20.89
C GLN A 189 -4.99 -13.80 -19.97
N LEU A 190 -4.24 -12.78 -19.56
CA LEU A 190 -3.04 -12.94 -18.75
C LEU A 190 -3.30 -12.50 -17.30
N ASP A 191 -2.69 -13.22 -16.38
CA ASP A 191 -2.80 -12.95 -14.94
C ASP A 191 -1.90 -11.77 -14.58
N ASN A 192 -2.49 -10.65 -14.13
CA ASN A 192 -1.74 -9.44 -13.80
C ASN A 192 -0.65 -9.72 -12.76
N LEU A 193 -0.97 -10.48 -11.70
CA LEU A 193 -0.02 -10.80 -10.63
C LEU A 193 1.16 -11.65 -11.14
N LEU A 194 0.93 -12.52 -12.13
CA LEU A 194 2.00 -13.27 -12.78
C LEU A 194 2.93 -12.32 -13.54
N LEU A 195 2.37 -11.37 -14.27
CA LEU A 195 3.13 -10.45 -15.10
C LEU A 195 3.85 -9.38 -14.27
N ASP A 196 3.21 -8.84 -13.24
CA ASP A 196 3.81 -7.92 -12.27
C ASP A 196 5.02 -8.56 -11.59
N ALA A 197 4.97 -9.87 -11.36
CA ALA A 197 6.03 -10.60 -10.68
C ALA A 197 7.28 -10.87 -11.55
N MET A 198 7.19 -10.78 -12.89
CA MET A 198 8.36 -10.89 -13.79
C MET A 198 9.03 -9.53 -14.04
N GLU A 199 8.41 -8.42 -13.64
CA GLU A 199 9.01 -7.09 -13.69
C GLU A 199 10.13 -6.93 -12.67
N PRO A 200 11.14 -6.07 -12.92
CA PRO A 200 11.08 -4.87 -13.77
C PRO A 200 11.68 -5.01 -15.18
N PHE A 201 11.32 -4.06 -16.05
CA PHE A 201 11.96 -3.80 -17.35
C PHE A 201 12.94 -2.62 -17.23
N ASP A 202 14.01 -2.65 -18.03
CA ASP A 202 15.00 -1.59 -18.13
C ASP A 202 14.60 -0.59 -19.23
N LEU A 203 14.24 0.62 -18.80
CA LEU A 203 13.81 1.70 -19.69
C LEU A 203 14.93 2.28 -20.56
N ASP A 204 16.20 1.99 -20.25
CA ASP A 204 17.31 2.41 -21.12
C ASP A 204 17.22 1.72 -22.50
N GLY A 205 16.54 0.57 -22.56
CA GLY A 205 16.24 -0.15 -23.80
C GLY A 205 14.89 0.18 -24.45
N LEU A 206 14.18 1.21 -23.99
CA LEU A 206 12.95 1.67 -24.64
C LEU A 206 13.28 2.29 -25.99
N GLU A 207 12.58 1.91 -27.05
CA GLU A 207 12.82 2.42 -28.40
C GLU A 207 11.48 2.83 -29.04
N ALA A 208 11.53 3.80 -29.96
CA ALA A 208 10.34 4.20 -30.72
C ALA A 208 9.90 3.00 -31.58
N PHE A 209 8.60 2.71 -31.60
CA PHE A 209 8.11 1.53 -32.30
C PHE A 209 8.36 1.61 -33.81
N ASP A 210 8.82 0.48 -34.36
CA ASP A 210 8.93 0.21 -35.78
C ASP A 210 8.52 -1.24 -36.02
N PHE A 211 7.92 -1.54 -37.18
CA PHE A 211 7.47 -2.89 -37.50
C PHE A 211 8.63 -3.90 -37.59
N ALA A 212 9.86 -3.45 -37.83
CA ALA A 212 11.04 -4.30 -37.79
C ALA A 212 11.26 -5.01 -36.44
N TYR A 213 10.80 -4.43 -35.31
CA TYR A 213 10.94 -5.08 -33.99
C TYR A 213 9.99 -6.25 -33.80
N VAL A 214 8.84 -6.23 -34.46
CA VAL A 214 7.81 -7.27 -34.37
C VAL A 214 7.89 -8.29 -35.49
N ALA A 215 8.74 -8.03 -36.50
CA ALA A 215 9.06 -8.99 -37.54
C ALA A 215 9.53 -10.32 -36.92
N GLY A 216 8.92 -11.42 -37.36
CA GLY A 216 9.14 -12.77 -36.82
C GLY A 216 8.73 -12.99 -35.36
N GLN A 217 7.98 -12.06 -34.74
CA GLN A 217 7.47 -12.18 -33.38
C GLN A 217 5.94 -12.12 -33.34
N ARG A 218 5.37 -12.70 -32.28
CA ARG A 218 3.92 -12.67 -32.06
C ARG A 218 3.55 -11.44 -31.26
N VAL A 219 2.63 -10.64 -31.76
CA VAL A 219 2.16 -9.43 -31.06
C VAL A 219 0.75 -9.64 -30.56
N LYS A 220 0.53 -9.50 -29.26
CA LYS A 220 -0.82 -9.49 -28.69
C LYS A 220 -1.39 -8.06 -28.78
N ILE A 221 -2.61 -7.93 -29.28
CA ILE A 221 -3.31 -6.64 -29.33
C ILE A 221 -4.07 -6.40 -28.02
N THR A 222 -4.17 -5.13 -27.61
CA THR A 222 -4.96 -4.74 -26.43
C THR A 222 -6.42 -5.15 -26.60
N ASP A 223 -7.03 -5.69 -25.55
CA ASP A 223 -8.45 -6.10 -25.57
C ASP A 223 -9.22 -5.69 -24.31
N ILE A 224 -8.63 -4.78 -23.52
CA ILE A 224 -9.28 -4.10 -22.41
C ILE A 224 -9.85 -2.76 -22.87
N SER A 225 -10.89 -2.28 -22.18
CA SER A 225 -11.40 -0.93 -22.39
C SER A 225 -10.52 0.08 -21.67
N GLU A 226 -10.58 1.35 -22.08
CA GLU A 226 -9.88 2.45 -21.40
C GLU A 226 -10.25 2.55 -19.91
N ALA A 227 -11.53 2.31 -19.57
CA ALA A 227 -11.99 2.29 -18.17
C ALA A 227 -11.37 1.14 -17.35
N GLU A 228 -11.15 -0.02 -17.97
CA GLU A 228 -10.47 -1.15 -17.34
C GLU A 228 -8.97 -0.85 -17.14
N ALA A 229 -8.33 -0.24 -18.14
CA ALA A 229 -6.94 0.21 -18.05
C ALA A 229 -6.77 1.24 -16.92
N GLU A 230 -7.68 2.20 -16.82
CA GLU A 230 -7.68 3.20 -15.74
C GLU A 230 -7.89 2.54 -14.37
N ARG A 231 -8.80 1.57 -14.26
CA ARG A 231 -8.99 0.82 -13.02
C ARG A 231 -7.70 0.11 -12.60
N ARG A 232 -7.08 -0.66 -13.50
CA ARG A 232 -5.81 -1.38 -13.23
C ARG A 232 -4.69 -0.42 -12.83
N MET A 233 -4.54 0.68 -13.56
CA MET A 233 -3.56 1.74 -13.25
C MET A 233 -3.76 2.27 -11.81
N THR A 234 -5.00 2.63 -11.45
CA THR A 234 -5.26 3.18 -10.11
C THR A 234 -5.03 2.13 -9.00
N GLU A 235 -5.30 0.86 -9.26
CA GLU A 235 -5.01 -0.25 -8.34
C GLU A 235 -3.50 -0.44 -8.16
N GLU A 236 -2.74 -0.57 -9.25
CA GLU A 236 -1.27 -0.75 -9.24
C GLU A 236 -0.56 0.41 -8.55
N VAL A 237 -0.90 1.65 -8.90
CA VAL A 237 -0.32 2.85 -8.27
C VAL A 237 -0.64 2.89 -6.77
N SER A 238 -1.85 2.53 -6.37
CA SER A 238 -2.24 2.47 -4.96
C SER A 238 -1.44 1.43 -4.19
N GLU A 239 -1.21 0.25 -4.77
CA GLU A 239 -0.39 -0.80 -4.18
C GLU A 239 1.09 -0.42 -4.10
N ASN A 240 1.62 0.33 -5.07
CA ASN A 240 2.99 0.85 -5.01
C ASN A 240 3.21 1.85 -3.87
N TYR A 241 2.22 2.71 -3.57
CA TYR A 241 2.29 3.62 -2.41
C TYR A 241 2.00 2.94 -1.07
N ARG A 242 1.28 1.80 -1.07
CA ARG A 242 0.83 1.11 0.16
C ARG A 242 1.96 0.85 1.17
N PRO A 243 3.12 0.26 0.83
CA PRO A 243 4.17 -0.01 1.82
C PRO A 243 4.67 1.23 2.55
N GLN A 244 4.83 2.35 1.84
CA GLN A 244 5.29 3.62 2.42
C GLN A 244 4.23 4.20 3.37
N LEU A 245 2.95 4.13 2.97
CA LEU A 245 1.84 4.63 3.76
C LEU A 245 1.54 3.76 4.98
N GLU A 246 1.59 2.43 4.85
CA GLU A 246 1.42 1.50 5.98
C GLU A 246 2.49 1.74 7.05
N LYS A 247 3.73 2.01 6.64
CA LYS A 247 4.82 2.38 7.55
C LYS A 247 4.54 3.72 8.24
N MET A 248 4.03 4.72 7.51
CA MET A 248 3.69 6.04 8.07
C MET A 248 2.52 5.98 9.06
N TRP A 249 1.47 5.20 8.74
CA TRP A 249 0.29 5.00 9.60
C TRP A 249 0.50 4.01 10.74
N GLY A 250 1.48 3.11 10.62
CA GLY A 250 1.73 2.02 11.57
C GLY A 250 0.60 0.98 11.61
N THR A 251 -0.12 0.82 10.50
CA THR A 251 -1.21 -0.15 10.34
C THR A 251 -1.43 -0.50 8.87
N LYS A 252 -1.89 -1.72 8.61
CA LYS A 252 -2.31 -2.21 7.28
C LYS A 252 -3.75 -1.84 6.92
N ALA A 253 -4.52 -1.36 7.90
CA ALA A 253 -5.94 -1.02 7.73
C ALA A 253 -6.12 0.37 7.08
N ILE A 254 -5.45 0.59 5.94
CA ILE A 254 -5.55 1.81 5.13
C ILE A 254 -6.21 1.49 3.79
N LYS A 255 -7.05 2.41 3.34
CA LYS A 255 -7.63 2.41 1.99
C LYS A 255 -7.01 3.58 1.23
N ILE A 256 -6.52 3.28 0.03
CA ILE A 256 -5.89 4.25 -0.86
C ILE A 256 -6.76 4.29 -2.11
N ASN A 257 -7.16 5.48 -2.52
CA ASN A 257 -7.84 5.73 -3.78
C ASN A 257 -6.96 6.68 -4.58
N THR A 258 -6.66 6.32 -5.82
CA THR A 258 -5.78 7.09 -6.70
C THR A 258 -6.58 7.69 -7.85
N GLU A 259 -6.29 8.94 -8.20
CA GLU A 259 -6.82 9.65 -9.36
C GLU A 259 -5.66 10.12 -10.24
N ALA A 260 -5.63 9.65 -11.49
CA ALA A 260 -4.51 9.85 -12.41
C ALA A 260 -4.98 10.46 -13.74
N LYS A 261 -5.61 11.64 -13.65
CA LYS A 261 -6.19 12.36 -14.81
C LYS A 261 -5.13 13.06 -15.68
N SER A 262 -4.02 13.48 -15.09
CA SER A 262 -2.99 14.28 -15.76
C SER A 262 -1.74 13.48 -16.10
N ALA A 263 -1.82 12.14 -16.00
CA ALA A 263 -0.71 11.26 -16.35
C ALA A 263 -0.66 11.01 -17.86
N VAL A 264 0.54 11.08 -18.43
CA VAL A 264 0.80 10.64 -19.81
C VAL A 264 0.70 9.12 -19.85
N ARG A 265 -0.06 8.61 -20.81
CA ARG A 265 -0.18 7.17 -21.10
C ARG A 265 0.36 6.88 -22.50
N LEU A 266 1.31 5.95 -22.59
CA LEU A 266 1.96 5.57 -23.83
C LEU A 266 1.80 4.07 -24.09
N PRO A 267 1.15 3.67 -25.18
CA PRO A 267 1.10 2.28 -25.61
C PRO A 267 2.52 1.74 -25.86
N VAL A 268 2.91 0.70 -25.14
CA VAL A 268 4.23 0.08 -25.23
C VAL A 268 4.10 -1.44 -25.43
N LEU A 269 4.95 -2.00 -26.27
CA LEU A 269 5.12 -3.45 -26.38
C LEU A 269 6.24 -3.93 -25.49
N LEU A 270 5.92 -4.87 -24.60
CA LEU A 270 6.91 -5.49 -23.70
C LEU A 270 7.22 -6.93 -24.13
N PRO A 271 8.50 -7.34 -24.15
CA PRO A 271 8.94 -8.63 -24.63
C PRO A 271 8.79 -9.67 -23.52
N VAL A 272 7.97 -10.69 -23.75
CA VAL A 272 7.63 -11.69 -22.72
C VAL A 272 7.61 -13.08 -23.33
N TYR A 273 8.34 -14.00 -22.71
CA TYR A 273 8.20 -15.41 -22.98
C TYR A 273 7.14 -16.01 -22.07
N TYR A 274 6.13 -16.64 -22.65
CA TYR A 274 4.98 -17.16 -21.92
C TYR A 274 4.72 -18.62 -22.26
N VAL A 275 4.36 -19.40 -21.25
CA VAL A 275 3.91 -20.78 -21.37
C VAL A 275 2.71 -21.02 -20.46
N SER A 276 1.75 -21.79 -20.96
CA SER A 276 0.49 -22.09 -20.29
C SER A 276 0.09 -23.52 -20.58
N GLY A 277 -0.14 -24.31 -19.54
CA GLY A 277 -0.68 -25.66 -19.65
C GLY A 277 -1.51 -26.03 -18.43
N GLY A 278 -2.81 -26.29 -18.65
CA GLY A 278 -3.77 -26.49 -17.57
C GLY A 278 -3.86 -25.26 -16.65
N ASP A 279 -3.58 -25.46 -15.37
CA ASP A 279 -3.58 -24.41 -14.34
C ASP A 279 -2.22 -23.74 -14.11
N ILE A 280 -1.16 -24.21 -14.79
CA ILE A 280 0.20 -23.71 -14.63
C ILE A 280 0.52 -22.71 -15.71
N HIS A 281 1.01 -21.55 -15.27
CA HIS A 281 1.40 -20.45 -16.13
C HIS A 281 2.75 -19.93 -15.66
N ALA A 282 3.64 -19.68 -16.60
CA ALA A 282 4.91 -19.06 -16.31
C ALA A 282 5.20 -17.97 -17.34
N ALA A 283 5.82 -16.90 -16.88
CA ALA A 283 6.30 -15.82 -17.71
C ALA A 283 7.80 -15.59 -17.42
N VAL A 284 8.56 -15.29 -18.46
CA VAL A 284 9.96 -14.88 -18.37
C VAL A 284 10.09 -13.55 -19.07
N ASN A 285 10.63 -12.57 -18.37
CA ASN A 285 10.91 -11.25 -18.93
C ASN A 285 11.93 -11.38 -20.07
N GLY A 286 11.53 -11.02 -21.29
CA GLY A 286 12.35 -11.16 -22.51
C GLY A 286 13.52 -10.17 -22.59
N GLN A 287 13.60 -9.21 -21.67
CA GLN A 287 14.70 -8.26 -21.56
C GLN A 287 15.64 -8.57 -20.39
N THR A 288 15.08 -8.90 -19.21
CA THR A 288 15.86 -9.06 -17.97
C THR A 288 16.03 -10.51 -17.52
N GLY A 289 15.29 -11.45 -18.10
CA GLY A 289 15.35 -12.88 -17.76
C GLY A 289 14.74 -13.26 -16.41
N LYS A 290 14.06 -12.32 -15.72
CA LYS A 290 13.35 -12.62 -14.48
C LYS A 290 12.15 -13.52 -14.76
N VAL A 291 12.00 -14.57 -13.94
CA VAL A 291 10.98 -15.60 -14.09
C VAL A 291 9.89 -15.40 -13.04
N SER A 292 8.63 -15.56 -13.46
CA SER A 292 7.47 -15.70 -12.60
C SER A 292 6.69 -16.97 -12.94
N VAL A 293 6.16 -17.65 -11.91
CA VAL A 293 5.40 -18.90 -12.03
C VAL A 293 4.20 -18.85 -11.11
N ARG A 294 3.02 -19.09 -11.65
CA ARG A 294 1.77 -19.17 -10.89
C ARG A 294 1.60 -20.56 -10.28
N ALA A 295 1.27 -20.61 -9.00
CA ALA A 295 0.94 -21.85 -8.31
C ALA A 295 -0.31 -22.51 -8.91
N GLU A 296 -0.26 -23.84 -9.07
CA GLU A 296 -1.36 -24.64 -9.59
C GLU A 296 -2.55 -24.62 -8.62
N LYS A 297 -2.26 -24.79 -7.33
CA LYS A 297 -3.26 -24.85 -6.27
C LYS A 297 -3.54 -23.48 -5.67
N LYS A 298 -4.83 -23.21 -5.43
CA LYS A 298 -5.25 -22.09 -4.60
C LYS A 298 -4.82 -22.34 -3.16
N THR A 299 -4.19 -21.33 -2.56
CA THR A 299 -3.95 -21.28 -1.13
C THR A 299 -5.15 -20.64 -0.47
N TYR A 300 -5.78 -21.37 0.45
CA TYR A 300 -6.89 -20.86 1.24
C TYR A 300 -6.35 -20.25 2.52
N TYR A 301 -6.88 -19.10 2.89
CA TYR A 301 -6.65 -18.52 4.20
C TYR A 301 -7.99 -18.30 4.88
N VAL A 302 -8.02 -18.59 6.17
CA VAL A 302 -9.15 -18.26 7.03
C VAL A 302 -8.71 -17.11 7.89
N THR A 303 -9.29 -15.94 7.66
CA THR A 303 -9.20 -14.88 8.67
C THR A 303 -10.22 -15.20 9.75
N LEU A 304 -9.74 -15.61 10.93
CA LEU A 304 -10.65 -15.81 12.06
C LEU A 304 -11.37 -14.48 12.34
N PRO A 305 -12.70 -14.51 12.56
CA PRO A 305 -13.42 -13.35 13.02
C PRO A 305 -12.70 -12.78 14.23
N TRP A 306 -12.66 -11.45 14.29
CA TRP A 306 -11.94 -10.76 15.34
C TRP A 306 -12.48 -11.17 16.74
N TRP A 307 -13.77 -11.48 16.83
CA TRP A 307 -14.41 -11.89 18.07
C TRP A 307 -13.93 -13.25 18.60
N LEU A 308 -13.68 -14.18 17.70
CA LEU A 308 -13.17 -15.50 18.03
C LEU A 308 -11.72 -15.42 18.52
N LYS A 309 -10.88 -14.60 17.86
CA LYS A 309 -9.50 -14.36 18.31
C LYS A 309 -9.44 -13.81 19.72
N ALA A 310 -10.35 -12.89 20.02
CA ALA A 310 -10.39 -12.27 21.33
C ALA A 310 -10.99 -13.17 22.40
N MET A 311 -12.01 -13.98 22.10
CA MET A 311 -12.53 -14.99 23.02
C MET A 311 -11.43 -16.00 23.40
N VAL A 312 -10.64 -16.46 22.42
CA VAL A 312 -9.48 -17.33 22.68
C VAL A 312 -8.43 -16.61 23.53
N THR A 313 -8.11 -15.35 23.23
CA THR A 313 -7.13 -14.56 24.00
C THR A 313 -7.60 -14.34 25.44
N LEU A 314 -8.89 -14.07 25.63
CA LEU A 314 -9.53 -13.93 26.94
C LEU A 314 -9.42 -15.22 27.76
N LEU A 315 -9.80 -16.36 27.18
CA LEU A 315 -9.72 -17.66 27.84
C LEU A 315 -8.27 -18.01 28.21
N LEU A 316 -7.31 -17.74 27.33
CA LEU A 316 -5.90 -17.93 27.61
C LEU A 316 -5.40 -17.02 28.73
N ALA A 317 -5.79 -15.74 28.75
CA ALA A 317 -5.39 -14.80 29.78
C ALA A 317 -5.97 -15.18 31.16
N VAL A 318 -7.26 -15.53 31.21
CA VAL A 318 -7.93 -15.99 32.45
C VAL A 318 -7.34 -17.32 32.93
N GLY A 319 -7.06 -18.26 32.02
CA GLY A 319 -6.42 -19.52 32.37
C GLY A 319 -4.99 -19.32 32.88
N ALA A 320 -4.23 -18.40 32.27
CA ALA A 320 -2.87 -18.07 32.70
C ALA A 320 -2.83 -17.38 34.06
N THR A 321 -3.74 -16.43 34.34
CA THR A 321 -3.83 -15.78 35.66
C THR A 321 -4.24 -16.77 36.74
N PHE A 322 -5.24 -17.61 36.47
CA PHE A 322 -5.63 -18.69 37.38
C PHE A 322 -4.45 -19.64 37.67
N SER A 323 -3.75 -20.08 36.64
CA SER A 323 -2.60 -20.98 36.78
C SER A 323 -1.46 -20.34 37.57
N ALA A 324 -1.17 -19.06 37.32
CA ALA A 324 -0.13 -18.32 38.06
C ALA A 324 -0.49 -18.17 39.54
N MET A 325 -1.76 -17.89 39.86
CA MET A 325 -2.24 -17.77 41.24
C MET A 325 -2.23 -19.11 41.96
N ALA A 326 -2.70 -20.18 41.31
CA ALA A 326 -2.65 -21.53 41.86
C ALA A 326 -1.20 -21.99 42.12
N LEU A 327 -0.26 -21.67 41.23
CA LEU A 327 1.18 -21.97 41.42
C LEU A 327 1.83 -21.12 42.52
N SER A 328 1.29 -19.95 42.83
CA SER A 328 1.74 -19.10 43.94
C SER A 328 1.26 -19.57 45.32
N GLY A 329 0.50 -20.68 45.39
CA GLY A 329 0.01 -21.27 46.63
C GLY A 329 -1.29 -20.64 47.16
N MET A 330 -2.00 -19.88 46.32
CA MET A 330 -3.29 -19.27 46.67
C MET A 330 -4.43 -20.30 46.60
N ASP A 331 -5.45 -20.15 47.46
CA ASP A 331 -6.59 -21.05 47.50
C ASP A 331 -7.32 -21.11 46.15
N LEU A 332 -7.85 -22.29 45.82
CA LEU A 332 -8.44 -22.56 44.50
C LEU A 332 -9.67 -21.67 44.24
N TRP A 333 -10.50 -21.45 45.26
CA TRP A 333 -11.70 -20.62 45.19
C TRP A 333 -11.37 -19.13 45.09
N GLU A 334 -10.34 -18.67 45.80
CA GLU A 334 -9.85 -17.29 45.72
C GLU A 334 -9.23 -17.01 44.35
N SER A 335 -8.40 -17.94 43.86
CA SER A 335 -7.79 -17.90 42.52
C SER A 335 -8.85 -17.85 41.43
N LEU A 336 -9.91 -18.66 41.55
CA LEU A 336 -11.03 -18.67 40.60
C LEU A 336 -11.83 -17.37 40.65
N GLY A 337 -12.07 -16.82 41.85
CA GLY A 337 -12.76 -15.55 42.03
C GLY A 337 -12.01 -14.38 41.38
N ILE A 338 -10.70 -14.29 41.62
CA ILE A 338 -9.86 -13.22 41.06
C ILE A 338 -9.71 -13.37 39.55
N ALA A 339 -9.46 -14.58 39.05
CA ALA A 339 -9.38 -14.85 37.61
C ALA A 339 -10.72 -14.57 36.90
N GLY A 340 -11.85 -14.90 37.52
CA GLY A 340 -13.19 -14.61 37.02
C GLY A 340 -13.49 -13.11 36.95
N MET A 341 -13.13 -12.34 38.00
CA MET A 341 -13.26 -10.88 37.98
C MET A 341 -12.40 -10.23 36.89
N LEU A 342 -11.14 -10.67 36.73
CA LEU A 342 -10.28 -10.25 35.63
C LEU A 342 -10.85 -10.66 34.26
N GLY A 343 -11.47 -11.84 34.17
CA GLY A 343 -12.14 -12.31 32.97
C GLY A 343 -13.32 -11.42 32.56
N ILE A 344 -14.19 -11.05 33.51
CA ILE A 344 -15.30 -10.13 33.27
C ILE A 344 -14.77 -8.76 32.85
N PHE A 345 -13.73 -8.28 33.51
CA PHE A 345 -13.05 -7.04 33.14
C PHE A 345 -12.55 -7.07 31.69
N TYR A 346 -11.79 -8.10 31.31
CA TYR A 346 -11.27 -8.24 29.96
C TYR A 346 -12.40 -8.42 28.94
N LEU A 347 -13.49 -9.10 29.31
CA LEU A 347 -14.69 -9.22 28.49
C LEU A 347 -15.33 -7.85 28.23
N ILE A 348 -15.47 -6.98 29.24
CA ILE A 348 -16.01 -5.62 29.06
C ILE A 348 -15.10 -4.79 28.16
N VAL A 349 -13.78 -4.80 28.42
CA VAL A 349 -12.80 -4.11 27.56
C VAL A 349 -12.94 -4.55 26.11
N TYR A 350 -13.12 -5.85 25.91
CA TYR A 350 -13.29 -6.47 24.62
C TYR A 350 -14.63 -6.12 23.95
N LEU A 351 -15.74 -6.13 24.69
CA LEU A 351 -17.06 -5.73 24.18
C LEU A 351 -17.02 -4.27 23.70
N CYS A 352 -16.28 -3.39 24.40
CA CYS A 352 -16.08 -2.02 23.95
C CYS A 352 -15.24 -1.93 22.65
N MET A 353 -14.36 -2.90 22.37
CA MET A 353 -13.67 -2.99 21.08
C MET A 353 -14.57 -3.48 19.93
N LEU A 354 -15.78 -4.02 20.20
CA LEU A 354 -16.68 -4.54 19.15
C LEU A 354 -17.06 -3.51 18.10
N GLY A 355 -17.24 -2.24 18.49
CA GLY A 355 -17.60 -1.16 17.57
C GLY A 355 -16.55 -0.90 16.48
N ASP A 356 -15.26 -1.06 16.82
CA ASP A 356 -14.14 -0.70 15.95
C ASP A 356 -13.76 -1.80 14.93
N PHE A 357 -14.22 -3.04 15.15
CA PHE A 357 -13.87 -4.20 14.33
C PHE A 357 -15.06 -4.92 13.68
N ALA A 358 -16.28 -4.37 13.82
CA ALA A 358 -17.53 -4.96 13.33
C ALA A 358 -17.50 -5.38 11.84
N ASN A 359 -16.66 -4.75 11.02
CA ASN A 359 -16.54 -5.04 9.58
C ASN A 359 -15.52 -6.12 9.20
N ASN A 360 -14.80 -6.73 10.15
CA ASN A 360 -14.02 -7.94 9.86
C ASN A 360 -14.90 -9.18 10.13
N SER A 361 -15.88 -9.41 9.26
CA SER A 361 -16.43 -10.75 9.08
C SER A 361 -15.26 -11.66 8.74
N GLY A 362 -15.15 -12.81 9.40
CA GLY A 362 -14.13 -13.78 9.02
C GLY A 362 -14.29 -14.10 7.54
N GLU A 363 -13.28 -13.80 6.74
CA GLU A 363 -13.27 -14.10 5.31
C GLU A 363 -12.46 -15.37 5.07
N ILE A 364 -13.08 -16.30 4.34
CA ILE A 364 -12.39 -17.41 3.71
C ILE A 364 -12.02 -16.92 2.32
N GLY A 365 -10.76 -16.50 2.18
CA GLY A 365 -10.21 -16.09 0.91
C GLY A 365 -9.41 -17.21 0.26
N SER A 366 -9.27 -17.13 -1.06
CA SER A 366 -8.37 -18.00 -1.80
C SER A 366 -7.56 -17.16 -2.76
N TYR A 367 -6.25 -17.39 -2.82
CA TYR A 367 -5.36 -16.75 -3.80
C TYR A 367 -4.43 -17.79 -4.41
N ARG A 368 -3.95 -17.54 -5.63
CA ARG A 368 -2.87 -18.33 -6.23
C ARG A 368 -1.56 -17.64 -5.92
N LYS A 369 -0.65 -18.37 -5.28
CA LYS A 369 0.69 -17.84 -4.96
C LYS A 369 1.48 -17.65 -6.25
N ILE A 370 2.23 -16.56 -6.34
CA ILE A 370 3.21 -16.35 -7.41
C ILE A 370 4.61 -16.62 -6.86
N PHE A 371 5.38 -17.41 -7.60
CA PHE A 371 6.79 -17.67 -7.31
C PHE A 371 7.66 -16.92 -8.31
N THR A 372 8.82 -16.43 -7.87
CA THR A 372 9.74 -15.69 -8.75
C THR A 372 11.15 -16.27 -8.69
N SER A 373 12.02 -15.87 -9.63
CA SER A 373 13.47 -16.13 -9.58
C SER A 373 14.24 -15.23 -8.60
N GLY A 374 13.54 -14.35 -7.88
CA GLY A 374 14.14 -13.32 -7.01
C GLY A 374 14.41 -11.99 -7.74
N GLU A 375 15.29 -11.18 -7.18
CA GLU A 375 15.60 -9.81 -7.66
C GLU A 375 16.71 -9.74 -8.71
N ARG A 376 17.39 -10.87 -8.95
CA ARG A 376 18.49 -10.96 -9.92
C ARG A 376 17.96 -10.81 -11.34
N THR A 377 18.56 -9.89 -12.08
CA THR A 377 18.26 -9.60 -13.48
C THR A 377 19.51 -9.66 -14.33
N PHE A 378 19.33 -9.83 -15.64
CA PHE A 378 20.42 -9.94 -16.61
C PHE A 378 20.41 -8.75 -17.58
N ARG A 379 21.56 -8.51 -18.21
CA ARG A 379 21.72 -7.59 -19.34
C ARG A 379 22.55 -8.25 -20.43
N ARG A 380 22.35 -7.84 -21.68
CA ARG A 380 23.22 -8.26 -22.77
C ARG A 380 24.40 -7.30 -22.89
N ASP A 381 25.61 -7.85 -22.82
CA ASP A 381 26.86 -7.10 -22.92
C ASP A 381 27.81 -7.87 -23.87
N GLY A 382 28.29 -7.20 -24.93
CA GLY A 382 29.12 -7.85 -25.96
C GLY A 382 28.50 -9.11 -26.58
N GLY A 383 27.17 -9.17 -26.71
CA GLY A 383 26.45 -10.33 -27.24
C GLY A 383 26.26 -11.49 -26.23
N LYS A 384 26.78 -11.39 -25.00
CA LYS A 384 26.59 -12.39 -23.94
C LYS A 384 25.60 -11.90 -22.90
N LEU A 385 24.86 -12.82 -22.30
CA LEU A 385 23.95 -12.53 -21.19
C LEU A 385 24.74 -12.52 -19.87
N VAL A 386 24.86 -11.35 -19.25
CA VAL A 386 25.62 -11.12 -18.02
C VAL A 386 24.66 -10.77 -16.88
N LEU A 387 24.95 -11.24 -15.68
CA LEU A 387 24.20 -10.89 -14.48
C LEU A 387 24.44 -9.41 -14.13
N ARG A 388 23.38 -8.66 -13.80
CA ARG A 388 23.54 -7.28 -13.32
C ARG A 388 24.11 -7.28 -11.91
N GLU A 389 25.07 -6.38 -11.67
CA GLU A 389 25.61 -6.11 -10.33
C GLU A 389 24.58 -5.36 -9.48
N GLU A 390 23.89 -4.39 -10.08
CA GLU A 390 22.83 -3.61 -9.42
C GLU A 390 21.46 -4.29 -9.57
N ILE A 391 20.70 -4.26 -8.48
CA ILE A 391 19.30 -4.70 -8.49
C ILE A 391 18.46 -3.62 -9.17
N LEU A 392 17.77 -4.02 -10.24
CA LEU A 392 16.80 -3.15 -10.88
C LEU A 392 15.54 -3.10 -10.01
N GLU A 393 15.25 -1.95 -9.41
CA GLU A 393 14.06 -1.73 -8.57
C GLU A 393 13.04 -0.81 -9.26
N ARG A 394 11.75 -1.03 -8.98
CA ARG A 394 10.69 -0.09 -9.36
C ARG A 394 10.85 1.20 -8.56
N LYS A 395 10.90 2.34 -9.24
CA LYS A 395 11.07 3.66 -8.62
C LYS A 395 9.72 4.25 -8.21
N VAL A 396 9.35 4.13 -6.93
CA VAL A 396 8.15 4.76 -6.39
C VAL A 396 8.50 6.12 -5.77
N ALA A 397 7.86 7.19 -6.25
CA ALA A 397 8.04 8.53 -5.68
C ALA A 397 7.55 8.56 -4.21
N ARG A 398 8.03 9.54 -3.43
CA ARG A 398 7.55 9.73 -2.06
C ARG A 398 6.23 10.50 -2.09
N PRO A 399 5.21 10.11 -1.30
CA PRO A 399 3.96 10.86 -1.21
C PRO A 399 4.19 12.23 -0.54
N VAL A 400 3.64 13.30 -1.12
CA VAL A 400 3.73 14.67 -0.61
C VAL A 400 2.36 15.11 -0.12
N PHE A 401 2.22 15.28 1.19
CA PHE A 401 0.99 15.81 1.78
C PHE A 401 1.07 17.33 1.84
N LEU A 402 0.08 18.02 1.29
CA LEU A 402 -0.03 19.48 1.37
C LEU A 402 -1.10 19.86 2.40
N ARG A 403 -0.77 20.79 3.31
CA ARG A 403 -1.74 21.31 4.28
C ARG A 403 -1.60 22.81 4.42
N LYS A 404 -2.73 23.51 4.56
CA LYS A 404 -2.76 24.94 4.87
C LYS A 404 -2.47 25.14 6.36
N LEU A 405 -1.29 25.67 6.68
CA LEU A 405 -0.83 26.02 8.03
C LEU A 405 -0.63 27.54 8.10
N ASP A 406 -1.21 28.21 9.09
CA ASP A 406 -1.12 29.66 9.28
C ASP A 406 -1.40 30.48 7.98
N GLY A 407 -2.36 30.01 7.18
CA GLY A 407 -2.76 30.67 5.92
C GLY A 407 -1.93 30.27 4.69
N LYS A 408 -0.79 29.59 4.84
CA LYS A 408 0.08 29.16 3.74
C LYS A 408 -0.02 27.66 3.49
N VAL A 409 -0.07 27.23 2.23
CA VAL A 409 -0.01 25.81 1.87
C VAL A 409 1.44 25.37 1.93
N GLN A 410 1.73 24.34 2.72
CA GLN A 410 3.08 23.82 2.90
C GLN A 410 3.08 22.30 2.87
N PRO A 411 4.18 21.67 2.42
CA PRO A 411 4.36 20.23 2.51
C PRO A 411 4.54 19.81 3.98
N VAL A 412 3.80 18.78 4.37
CA VAL A 412 3.77 18.26 5.72
C VAL A 412 4.05 16.76 5.76
N VAL A 413 4.60 16.32 6.87
CA VAL A 413 4.74 14.90 7.21
C VAL A 413 3.91 14.61 8.44
N TYR A 414 3.03 13.62 8.32
CA TYR A 414 2.22 13.14 9.43
C TYR A 414 2.96 12.08 10.23
N LEU A 415 2.93 12.23 11.56
CA LEU A 415 3.37 11.21 12.50
C LEU A 415 2.19 10.81 13.38
N PHE A 416 1.54 9.72 13.00
CA PHE A 416 0.38 9.17 13.70
C PHE A 416 0.80 8.53 15.01
N ARG A 417 1.66 7.51 14.93
CA ARG A 417 2.20 6.80 16.09
C ARG A 417 3.65 7.18 16.34
N SER A 418 4.00 7.36 17.61
CA SER A 418 5.40 7.46 18.03
C SER A 418 5.56 6.94 19.47
N PRO A 419 6.71 6.37 19.83
CA PRO A 419 6.97 5.91 21.20
C PRO A 419 6.72 7.00 22.24
N LYS A 420 7.12 8.25 21.96
CA LYS A 420 6.90 9.40 22.85
C LYS A 420 5.42 9.72 23.08
N ARG A 421 4.58 9.64 22.03
CA ARG A 421 3.12 9.82 22.18
C ARG A 421 2.51 8.69 22.99
N MET A 422 2.87 7.46 22.67
CA MET A 422 2.36 6.27 23.35
C MET A 422 2.73 6.30 24.83
N MET A 423 3.97 6.64 25.16
CA MET A 423 4.43 6.80 26.54
C MET A 423 3.70 7.94 27.26
N GLY A 424 3.50 9.09 26.61
CA GLY A 424 2.75 10.19 27.20
C GLY A 424 1.30 9.82 27.51
N ILE A 425 0.64 9.06 26.64
CA ILE A 425 -0.72 8.58 26.90
C ILE A 425 -0.72 7.52 28.00
N ALA A 426 0.23 6.58 27.99
CA ALA A 426 0.36 5.56 29.04
C ALA A 426 0.60 6.18 30.42
N LEU A 427 1.47 7.20 30.50
CA LEU A 427 1.72 7.95 31.73
C LEU A 427 0.48 8.71 32.21
N LEU A 428 -0.28 9.32 31.28
CA LEU A 428 -1.54 9.99 31.62
C LEU A 428 -2.57 8.97 32.13
N SER A 429 -2.72 7.83 31.46
CA SER A 429 -3.60 6.74 31.88
C SER A 429 -3.23 6.22 33.27
N PHE A 430 -1.93 6.01 33.51
CA PHE A 430 -1.42 5.63 34.83
C PHE A 430 -1.73 6.70 35.88
N ALA A 431 -1.49 7.97 35.58
CA ALA A 431 -1.78 9.07 36.49
C ALA A 431 -3.29 9.17 36.83
N VAL A 432 -4.18 8.90 35.88
CA VAL A 432 -5.63 8.90 36.13
C VAL A 432 -6.05 7.70 36.99
N ILE A 433 -5.51 6.50 36.71
CA ILE A 433 -5.81 5.30 37.51
C ILE A 433 -5.34 5.48 38.96
N PHE A 434 -4.15 6.04 39.16
CA PHE A 434 -3.56 6.23 40.49
C PHE A 434 -3.79 7.62 41.09
N LEU A 435 -4.72 8.41 40.53
CA LEU A 435 -4.92 9.80 40.93
C LEU A 435 -5.15 9.96 42.46
N PRO A 436 -6.02 9.18 43.13
CA PRO A 436 -6.21 9.31 44.57
C PRO A 436 -4.95 8.95 45.38
N VAL A 437 -4.17 7.95 44.93
CA VAL A 437 -2.91 7.56 45.57
C VAL A 437 -1.86 8.66 45.43
N ILE A 438 -1.77 9.28 44.25
CA ILE A 438 -0.86 10.42 44.01
C ILE A 438 -1.22 11.57 44.94
N VAL A 439 -2.50 11.93 45.05
CA VAL A 439 -2.96 12.99 45.97
C VAL A 439 -2.70 12.61 47.43
N ALA A 440 -2.99 11.37 47.83
CA ALA A 440 -2.75 10.87 49.19
C ALA A 440 -1.26 10.94 49.58
N LEU A 441 -0.34 10.63 48.65
CA LEU A 441 1.10 10.78 48.87
C LEU A 441 1.48 12.23 49.19
N PHE A 442 0.89 13.21 48.50
CA PHE A 442 1.12 14.62 48.81
C PHE A 442 0.55 15.00 50.20
N LEU A 443 -0.59 14.43 50.60
CA LEU A 443 -1.21 14.72 51.91
C LEU A 443 -0.43 14.13 53.09
N ASN A 444 0.22 12.97 52.90
CA ASN A 444 1.00 12.29 53.95
C ASN A 444 2.52 12.50 53.81
N GLY A 445 2.96 13.52 53.06
CA GLY A 445 4.39 13.88 52.96
C GLY A 445 5.28 12.80 52.33
N PHE A 446 4.75 12.00 51.38
CA PHE A 446 5.43 10.90 50.69
C PHE A 446 5.84 9.71 51.58
N ASP A 447 5.16 9.48 52.69
CA ASP A 447 5.34 8.28 53.51
C ASP A 447 4.63 7.06 52.89
N PHE A 448 5.38 6.20 52.19
CA PHE A 448 4.87 4.98 51.55
C PHE A 448 4.43 3.90 52.53
N ALA A 449 4.92 3.91 53.78
CA ALA A 449 4.61 2.85 54.76
C ALA A 449 3.21 3.02 55.37
N ARG A 450 2.67 4.24 55.34
CA ARG A 450 1.35 4.59 55.92
C ARG A 450 0.20 4.53 54.90
N LEU A 451 0.50 4.15 53.67
CA LEU A 451 -0.47 4.15 52.57
C LEU A 451 -1.43 2.96 52.66
N SER A 452 -2.72 3.26 52.79
CA SER A 452 -3.78 2.26 52.76
C SER A 452 -4.43 2.21 51.38
N LEU A 453 -3.92 1.34 50.48
CA LEU A 453 -4.47 1.20 49.12
C LEU A 453 -5.97 0.82 49.11
N GLY A 454 -6.46 0.22 50.19
CA GLY A 454 -7.88 -0.11 50.37
C GLY A 454 -8.81 1.11 50.36
N GLY A 455 -8.33 2.28 50.77
CA GLY A 455 -9.09 3.54 50.71
C GLY A 455 -9.45 4.00 49.29
N SER A 456 -8.71 3.51 48.28
CA SER A 456 -8.92 3.79 46.86
C SER A 456 -9.59 2.63 46.08
N ALA A 457 -10.04 1.57 46.76
CA ALA A 457 -10.56 0.37 46.10
C ALA A 457 -11.69 0.66 45.11
N VAL A 458 -12.66 1.52 45.48
CA VAL A 458 -13.78 1.91 44.61
C VAL A 458 -13.29 2.64 43.36
N TRP A 459 -12.30 3.52 43.48
CA TRP A 459 -11.70 4.22 42.34
C TRP A 459 -11.03 3.24 41.38
N PHE A 460 -10.25 2.29 41.89
CA PHE A 460 -9.62 1.27 41.05
C PHE A 460 -10.65 0.40 40.35
N CYS A 461 -11.72 0.00 41.03
CA CYS A 461 -12.82 -0.78 40.42
C CYS A 461 -13.46 -0.07 39.22
N ILE A 462 -13.46 1.27 39.19
CA ILE A 462 -14.03 2.06 38.09
C ILE A 462 -12.96 2.42 37.05
N MET A 463 -11.82 2.97 37.46
CA MET A 463 -10.84 3.53 36.53
C MET A 463 -9.95 2.49 35.87
N VAL A 464 -9.62 1.39 36.55
CA VAL A 464 -8.86 0.30 35.94
C VAL A 464 -9.58 -0.23 34.69
N PRO A 465 -10.93 -0.36 34.64
CA PRO A 465 -11.62 -0.76 33.40
C PRO A 465 -11.86 0.40 32.44
N VAL A 466 -12.30 1.54 32.95
CA VAL A 466 -12.71 2.67 32.11
C VAL A 466 -11.53 3.26 31.34
N VAL A 467 -10.35 3.39 31.95
CA VAL A 467 -9.20 4.06 31.33
C VAL A 467 -8.65 3.27 30.13
N PRO A 468 -8.40 1.95 30.20
CA PRO A 468 -8.03 1.16 29.03
C PRO A 468 -9.11 1.16 27.94
N ILE A 469 -10.39 1.08 28.29
CA ILE A 469 -11.51 1.16 27.32
C ILE A 469 -11.45 2.49 26.59
N TYR A 470 -11.37 3.59 27.33
CA TYR A 470 -11.29 4.92 26.78
C TYR A 470 -10.05 5.08 25.89
N PHE A 471 -8.91 4.54 26.33
CA PHE A 471 -7.66 4.58 25.55
C PHE A 471 -7.79 3.83 24.23
N VAL A 472 -8.41 2.66 24.22
CA VAL A 472 -8.56 1.85 23.02
C VAL A 472 -9.53 2.49 22.03
N VAL A 473 -10.73 2.86 22.50
CA VAL A 473 -11.79 3.37 21.64
C VAL A 473 -11.47 4.79 21.19
N PHE A 474 -11.21 5.69 22.14
CA PHE A 474 -11.03 7.11 21.86
C PHE A 474 -9.55 7.49 21.72
N GLY A 475 -8.67 6.94 22.55
CA GLY A 475 -7.24 7.27 22.53
C GLY A 475 -6.55 6.88 21.23
N MET A 476 -6.85 5.70 20.69
CA MET A 476 -6.29 5.24 19.41
C MET A 476 -6.87 6.01 18.22
N ALA A 477 -8.18 6.26 18.18
CA ALA A 477 -8.79 7.11 17.15
C ALA A 477 -8.16 8.52 17.15
N ARG A 478 -7.98 9.11 18.34
CA ARG A 478 -7.36 10.43 18.52
C ARG A 478 -5.91 10.51 18.03
N LEU A 479 -5.15 9.40 18.02
CA LEU A 479 -3.81 9.40 17.41
C LEU A 479 -3.86 9.68 15.91
N TYR A 480 -4.92 9.22 15.26
CA TYR A 480 -5.18 9.36 13.83
C TYR A 480 -5.95 10.62 13.47
N ASP A 481 -6.88 11.09 14.32
CA ASP A 481 -7.61 12.34 14.08
C ASP A 481 -6.76 13.59 14.37
N ALA A 482 -5.80 13.47 15.30
CA ALA A 482 -4.89 14.57 15.66
C ALA A 482 -3.42 14.12 15.55
N PRO A 483 -2.90 13.86 14.33
CA PRO A 483 -1.51 13.49 14.15
C PRO A 483 -0.55 14.62 14.54
N TRP A 484 0.69 14.27 14.87
CA TRP A 484 1.73 15.28 14.91
C TRP A 484 2.10 15.67 13.48
N ILE A 485 2.07 16.97 13.22
CA ILE A 485 2.37 17.54 11.90
C ILE A 485 3.78 18.10 11.95
N TYR A 486 4.60 17.73 10.97
CA TYR A 486 5.93 18.30 10.77
C TYR A 486 5.97 19.04 9.44
N THR A 487 6.46 20.27 9.43
CA THR A 487 6.80 20.99 8.20
C THR A 487 8.20 20.61 7.76
N LEU A 488 8.39 20.46 6.45
CA LEU A 488 9.72 20.33 5.86
C LEU A 488 10.36 21.72 5.81
N THR A 489 11.60 21.84 6.31
CA THR A 489 12.42 23.05 6.11
C THR A 489 13.14 22.97 4.77
N GLU A 490 13.60 24.10 4.24
CA GLU A 490 14.33 24.17 2.97
C GLU A 490 15.57 23.27 2.96
N ASP A 491 16.22 23.08 4.12
CA ASP A 491 17.37 22.17 4.31
C ASP A 491 16.99 20.67 4.39
N GLY A 492 15.73 20.30 4.18
CA GLY A 492 15.22 18.93 4.32
C GLY A 492 14.98 18.47 5.77
N GLY A 493 15.20 19.35 6.75
CA GLY A 493 14.90 19.13 8.16
C GLY A 493 13.40 19.06 8.46
N LYS A 494 13.03 18.48 9.62
CA LYS A 494 11.64 18.38 10.06
C LYS A 494 11.40 19.23 11.31
N LYS A 495 10.53 20.23 11.21
CA LYS A 495 10.12 21.05 12.36
C LYS A 495 8.71 20.70 12.77
N ARG A 496 8.50 20.38 14.05
CA ARG A 496 7.16 20.07 14.56
C ARG A 496 6.30 21.34 14.53
N TYR A 497 5.22 21.31 13.77
CA TYR A 497 4.21 22.35 13.80
C TYR A 497 3.37 22.23 15.07
N ARG A 498 3.25 23.34 15.78
CA ARG A 498 2.32 23.50 16.90
C ARG A 498 1.53 24.77 16.64
N LYS A 499 0.24 24.63 16.36
CA LYS A 499 -0.65 25.78 16.32
C LYS A 499 -0.53 26.50 17.67
N LYS A 500 -0.14 27.78 17.66
CA LYS A 500 -0.16 28.60 18.86
C LYS A 500 -1.64 28.70 19.28
N ILE A 501 -1.99 28.01 20.35
CA ILE A 501 -3.30 28.20 20.97
C ILE A 501 -3.19 29.49 21.75
N GLU A 502 -3.74 30.58 21.21
CA GLU A 502 -3.98 31.78 21.99
C GLU A 502 -5.08 31.44 23.01
N ILE A 503 -4.66 31.16 24.24
CA ILE A 503 -5.56 31.02 25.38
C ILE A 503 -5.99 32.44 25.74
N THR A 504 -7.09 32.89 25.15
CA THR A 504 -7.72 34.16 25.53
C THR A 504 -8.30 34.00 26.94
N TRP A 505 -8.07 34.98 27.83
CA TRP A 505 -8.65 35.00 29.19
C TRP A 505 -10.16 34.70 29.18
N LYS A 506 -10.86 35.15 28.14
CA LYS A 506 -12.28 34.85 27.91
C LYS A 506 -12.61 33.35 27.86
N LYS A 507 -11.81 32.52 27.17
CA LYS A 507 -12.02 31.05 27.12
C LYS A 507 -11.80 30.38 28.48
N VAL A 508 -10.88 30.90 29.27
CA VAL A 508 -10.62 30.41 30.63
C VAL A 508 -11.81 30.75 31.53
N VAL A 509 -12.31 31.98 31.45
CA VAL A 509 -13.50 32.44 32.19
C VAL A 509 -14.75 31.69 31.75
N ASP A 510 -14.94 31.45 30.45
CA ASP A 510 -16.08 30.69 29.92
C ASP A 510 -16.03 29.22 30.40
N GLY A 511 -14.84 28.60 30.39
CA GLY A 511 -14.65 27.25 30.93
C GLY A 511 -14.91 27.16 32.44
N LEU A 512 -14.40 28.14 33.21
CA LEU A 512 -14.67 28.25 34.64
C LEU A 512 -16.15 28.47 34.92
N ALA A 513 -16.83 29.29 34.10
CA ALA A 513 -18.26 29.53 34.22
C ALA A 513 -19.07 28.26 33.99
N VAL A 514 -18.70 27.41 33.02
CA VAL A 514 -19.34 26.11 32.80
C VAL A 514 -19.17 25.19 34.02
N VAL A 515 -17.97 25.14 34.60
CA VAL A 515 -17.71 24.32 35.81
C VAL A 515 -18.48 24.85 37.02
N LEU A 516 -18.49 26.17 37.23
CA LEU A 516 -19.27 26.84 38.28
C LEU A 516 -20.78 26.59 38.12
N VAL A 517 -21.27 26.63 36.89
CA VAL A 517 -22.68 26.33 36.58
C VAL A 517 -23.02 24.87 36.92
N LEU A 518 -22.12 23.92 36.60
CA LEU A 518 -22.29 22.51 36.94
C LEU A 518 -22.26 22.26 38.46
N LEU A 519 -21.52 23.07 39.23
CA LEU A 519 -21.45 22.97 40.69
C LEU A 519 -22.68 23.52 41.42
N ILE A 520 -23.49 24.36 40.75
CA ILE A 520 -24.59 25.10 41.39
C ILE A 520 -25.95 24.68 40.86
N LYS A 521 -26.10 24.37 39.56
CA LYS A 521 -27.41 24.07 38.95
C LYS A 521 -27.85 22.61 39.19
N PRO A 522 -28.98 22.39 39.89
CA PRO A 522 -29.58 21.07 40.00
C PRO A 522 -30.15 20.61 38.64
N PRO A 523 -30.24 19.29 38.38
CA PRO A 523 -29.89 18.18 39.28
C PRO A 523 -28.41 17.75 39.22
N LEU A 524 -27.63 18.27 38.27
CA LEU A 524 -26.25 17.83 38.01
C LEU A 524 -25.28 18.19 39.15
N CYS A 525 -25.53 19.30 39.86
CA CYS A 525 -24.67 19.72 40.97
C CYS A 525 -24.55 18.69 42.10
N LEU A 526 -25.62 17.95 42.42
CA LEU A 526 -25.60 16.93 43.46
C LEU A 526 -24.67 15.78 43.10
N ALA A 527 -24.68 15.34 41.84
CA ALA A 527 -23.79 14.30 41.34
C ALA A 527 -22.31 14.76 41.34
N VAL A 528 -22.06 16.03 40.98
CA VAL A 528 -20.70 16.61 41.00
C VAL A 528 -20.17 16.72 42.43
N TRP A 529 -20.96 17.25 43.37
CA TRP A 529 -20.55 17.35 44.78
C TRP A 529 -20.37 15.99 45.43
N PHE A 530 -21.23 15.02 45.13
CA PHE A 530 -21.06 13.64 45.58
C PHE A 530 -19.75 13.04 45.04
N GLY A 531 -19.43 13.25 43.75
CA GLY A 531 -18.18 12.80 43.15
C GLY A 531 -16.95 13.43 43.80
N ILE A 532 -16.97 14.74 44.06
CA ILE A 532 -15.88 15.46 44.75
C ILE A 532 -15.71 14.94 46.17
N ALA A 533 -16.80 14.85 46.95
CA ALA A 533 -16.76 14.36 48.32
C ALA A 533 -16.24 12.93 48.38
N SER A 534 -16.74 12.04 47.52
CA SER A 534 -16.28 10.66 47.41
C SER A 534 -14.79 10.58 47.07
N PHE A 535 -14.31 11.39 46.11
CA PHE A 535 -12.90 11.45 45.75
C PHE A 535 -12.01 11.94 46.91
N CYS A 536 -12.40 13.01 47.60
CA CYS A 536 -11.69 13.52 48.76
C CYS A 536 -11.63 12.50 49.89
N THR A 537 -12.74 11.81 50.18
CA THR A 537 -12.80 10.73 51.17
C THR A 537 -11.87 9.59 50.77
N MET A 538 -11.85 9.17 49.50
CA MET A 538 -10.92 8.14 49.02
C MET A 538 -9.46 8.57 49.20
N CYS A 539 -9.11 9.81 48.89
CA CYS A 539 -7.76 10.35 49.12
C CYS A 539 -7.38 10.34 50.61
N TYR A 540 -8.30 10.75 51.50
CA TYR A 540 -8.07 10.77 52.94
C TYR A 540 -7.88 9.37 53.51
N LEU A 541 -8.79 8.44 53.20
CA LEU A 541 -8.70 7.03 53.65
C LEU A 541 -7.43 6.35 53.12
N THR A 542 -6.99 6.74 51.92
CA THR A 542 -5.75 6.22 51.34
C THR A 542 -4.51 6.79 52.02
N ALA A 543 -4.56 8.06 52.46
CA ALA A 543 -3.46 8.73 53.14
C ALA A 543 -3.31 8.31 54.61
N PHE A 544 -4.43 8.11 55.33
CA PHE A 544 -4.43 7.96 56.79
C PHE A 544 -5.02 6.64 57.30
N GLY A 545 -5.59 5.81 56.42
CA GLY A 545 -6.26 4.55 56.81
C GLY A 545 -7.76 4.71 57.06
N PHE A 546 -8.40 3.58 57.39
CA PHE A 546 -9.82 3.50 57.76
C PHE A 546 -10.05 3.89 59.22
#